data_AF-A0A5B0FPF8-F1
#
_entry.id   AF-A0A5B0FPF8-F1
#
_cell.length_a   1.000
_cell.length_b   1.000
_cell.length_c   1.000
_cell.angle_alpha   90.00
_cell.angle_beta   90.00
_cell.angle_gamma   90.00
#
_symmetry.space_group_name_H-M   'P 1'
#
loop_
_entity.id
_entity.type
_entity.pdbx_description
1 polymer ?
#
loop_
_entity_poly.entity_id
_entity_poly.type
_entity_poly.pdbx_seq_one_letter_code
_entity_poly.pdbx_strand_id
1 'polypeptide(L)'
;MRVSKELIEQYHAGLCTPEEQLAVEEWLFNDDTDALFALPGGEEKHGVRDAMWNEIAGALPANKSYRYIFFNSFWRQAAAALLVGLAGVLLYSINNKPVTSEIIVINNESNSINKDLHTGNFNLSLAPKSNVEIDRNSGRIDFCGAMMIKSKMDVEFTIQGTCTDEKEHGDKIKLKKGLNYIALNYAGPGEATELLVLEEKSLMGLPPLMKRQLMDRFDI
;
A
#
# COMPACT_ATOMS: atom_id res chain seq x y z
N MET A 1 -19.42 54.58 -38.90
CA MET A 1 -19.39 55.58 -37.81
C MET A 1 -17.93 55.86 -37.45
N ARG A 2 -17.53 57.05 -36.99
CA ARG A 2 -16.15 57.28 -36.53
C ARG A 2 -16.06 56.92 -35.05
N VAL A 3 -15.26 55.91 -34.70
CA VAL A 3 -15.01 55.53 -33.30
C VAL A 3 -14.20 56.63 -32.62
N SER A 4 -14.76 57.24 -31.57
CA SER A 4 -14.11 58.29 -30.78
C SER A 4 -13.57 57.71 -29.47
N LYS A 5 -12.64 58.42 -28.83
CA LYS A 5 -12.07 58.01 -27.53
C LYS A 5 -13.15 57.85 -26.45
N GLU A 6 -14.12 58.76 -26.41
CA GLU A 6 -15.24 58.74 -25.47
C GLU A 6 -16.10 57.48 -25.63
N LEU A 7 -16.28 57.01 -26.88
CA LEU A 7 -17.02 55.78 -27.17
C LEU A 7 -16.27 54.53 -26.69
N ILE A 8 -14.93 54.52 -26.80
CA ILE A 8 -14.09 53.41 -26.29
C ILE A 8 -14.16 53.35 -24.76
N GLU A 9 -14.13 54.50 -24.07
CA GLU A 9 -14.27 54.56 -22.62
C GLU A 9 -15.64 54.06 -22.16
N GLN A 10 -16.71 54.40 -22.89
CA GLN A 10 -18.06 53.89 -22.63
C GLN A 10 -18.20 52.39 -22.89
N TYR A 11 -17.52 51.87 -23.92
CA TYR A 11 -17.48 50.44 -24.22
C TYR A 11 -16.83 49.65 -23.08
N HIS A 12 -15.71 50.13 -22.53
CA HIS A 12 -15.07 49.54 -21.35
C HIS A 12 -15.94 49.60 -20.09
N ALA A 13 -16.79 50.64 -19.98
CA ALA A 13 -17.75 50.77 -18.88
C ALA A 13 -19.02 49.93 -19.07
N GLY A 14 -19.22 49.28 -20.23
CA GLY A 14 -20.41 48.48 -20.54
C GLY A 14 -21.68 49.30 -20.76
N LEU A 15 -21.55 50.59 -21.07
CA LEU A 15 -22.67 51.55 -21.19
C LEU A 15 -23.07 51.83 -22.65
N CYS A 16 -22.47 51.15 -23.62
CA CYS A 16 -22.80 51.32 -25.05
C CYS A 16 -24.11 50.65 -25.43
N THR A 17 -24.79 51.24 -26.41
CA THR A 17 -25.94 50.60 -27.08
C THR A 17 -25.47 49.44 -27.98
N PRO A 18 -26.35 48.48 -28.34
CA PRO A 18 -25.97 47.34 -29.16
C PRO A 18 -25.41 47.73 -30.54
N GLU A 19 -25.90 48.83 -31.12
CA GLU A 19 -25.42 49.36 -32.39
C GLU A 19 -24.02 49.98 -32.26
N GLU A 20 -23.73 50.63 -31.14
CA GLU A 20 -22.42 51.20 -30.84
C GLU A 20 -21.38 50.14 -30.51
N GLN A 21 -21.76 49.09 -29.79
CA GLN A 21 -20.86 47.95 -29.52
C GLN A 21 -20.40 47.30 -30.82
N LEU A 22 -21.32 47.02 -31.74
CA LEU A 22 -20.99 46.47 -33.05
C LEU A 22 -20.03 47.35 -33.85
N ALA A 23 -20.22 48.67 -33.83
CA ALA A 23 -19.32 49.60 -34.52
C ALA A 23 -17.91 49.66 -33.90
N VAL A 24 -17.78 49.51 -32.58
CA VAL A 24 -16.49 49.45 -31.88
C VAL A 24 -15.80 48.11 -32.12
N GLU A 25 -16.53 47.01 -32.05
CA GLU A 25 -16.01 45.67 -32.34
C GLU A 25 -15.55 45.57 -33.80
N GLU A 26 -16.34 46.03 -34.75
CA GLU A 26 -15.95 46.06 -36.17
C GLU A 26 -14.69 46.92 -36.39
N TRP A 27 -14.52 48.03 -35.69
CA TRP A 27 -13.30 48.83 -35.74
C TRP A 27 -12.09 48.14 -35.08
N LEU A 28 -12.30 47.41 -33.98
CA LEU A 28 -11.25 46.71 -33.24
C LEU A 28 -10.76 45.45 -33.99
N PHE A 29 -11.67 44.75 -34.66
CA PHE A 29 -11.40 43.51 -35.39
C PHE A 29 -11.14 43.74 -36.89
N ASN A 30 -11.20 44.99 -37.37
CA ASN A 30 -10.78 45.27 -38.73
C ASN A 30 -9.24 45.32 -38.81
N ASP A 31 -8.67 44.28 -39.44
CA ASP A 31 -7.23 44.09 -39.71
C ASP A 31 -6.63 45.14 -40.69
N ASP A 32 -7.43 46.08 -41.22
CA ASP A 32 -6.96 47.15 -42.11
C ASP A 32 -5.92 48.12 -41.49
N THR A 33 -5.57 47.96 -40.20
CA THR A 33 -4.55 48.78 -39.52
C THR A 33 -3.11 48.28 -39.67
N ASP A 34 -2.90 47.11 -40.28
CA ASP A 34 -1.56 46.50 -40.45
C ASP A 34 -0.60 47.35 -41.31
N ALA A 35 -1.13 48.30 -42.10
CA ALA A 35 -0.33 49.16 -42.97
C ALA A 35 0.33 50.37 -42.26
N LEU A 36 -0.03 50.67 -41.00
CA LEU A 36 0.40 51.91 -40.32
C LEU A 36 1.52 51.73 -39.29
N PHE A 37 1.95 50.50 -38.99
CA PHE A 37 3.05 50.22 -38.06
C PHE A 37 4.38 49.91 -38.75
N ALA A 38 4.65 50.55 -39.89
CA ALA A 38 6.02 50.61 -40.41
C ALA A 38 6.86 51.50 -39.48
N LEU A 39 7.55 50.87 -38.52
CA LEU A 39 8.56 51.52 -37.69
C LEU A 39 9.52 52.30 -38.60
N PRO A 40 9.83 53.57 -38.31
CA PRO A 40 10.73 54.37 -39.13
C PRO A 40 12.05 53.62 -39.30
N GLY A 41 12.32 53.19 -40.54
CA GLY A 41 13.54 52.49 -40.90
C GLY A 41 14.69 53.50 -40.97
N GLY A 42 15.38 53.72 -39.85
CA GLY A 42 16.56 54.60 -39.88
C GLY A 42 17.09 55.05 -38.53
N GLU A 43 16.37 54.90 -37.42
CA GLU A 43 16.90 55.28 -36.11
C GLU A 43 17.53 54.06 -35.42
N GLU A 44 18.71 54.27 -34.82
CA GLU A 44 19.46 53.27 -34.05
C GLU A 44 18.55 52.62 -33.00
N LYS A 45 17.91 51.50 -33.35
CA LYS A 45 17.03 50.73 -32.46
C LYS A 45 17.69 50.44 -31.11
N HIS A 46 19.02 50.32 -31.12
CA HIS A 46 19.83 50.13 -29.94
C HIS A 46 19.86 51.37 -29.05
N GLY A 47 20.08 52.57 -29.60
CA GLY A 47 20.10 53.81 -28.82
C GLY A 47 18.76 54.13 -28.16
N VAL A 48 17.64 53.94 -28.88
CA VAL A 48 16.30 54.15 -28.31
C VAL A 48 15.99 53.10 -27.25
N ARG A 49 16.33 51.83 -27.52
CA ARG A 49 16.17 50.75 -26.54
C ARG A 49 16.96 51.03 -25.26
N ASP A 50 18.21 51.43 -25.39
CA ASP A 50 19.09 51.65 -24.24
C ASP A 50 18.64 52.87 -23.43
N ALA A 51 18.17 53.93 -24.09
CA ALA A 51 17.56 55.08 -23.42
C ALA A 51 16.31 54.67 -22.62
N MET A 52 15.41 53.87 -23.21
CA MET A 52 14.22 53.37 -22.52
C MET A 52 14.58 52.47 -21.32
N TRP A 53 15.54 51.54 -21.49
CA TRP A 53 15.95 50.66 -20.41
C TRP A 53 16.66 51.40 -19.27
N ASN A 54 17.41 52.46 -19.56
CA ASN A 54 18.03 53.30 -18.53
C ASN A 54 16.99 54.04 -17.69
N GLU A 55 15.93 54.55 -18.31
CA GLU A 55 14.85 55.23 -17.59
C GLU A 55 14.10 54.25 -16.66
N ILE A 56 13.84 53.03 -17.15
CA ILE A 56 13.19 51.97 -16.36
C ILE A 56 14.10 51.50 -15.21
N ALA A 57 15.41 51.36 -15.46
CA ALA A 57 16.38 50.94 -14.44
C ALA A 57 16.42 51.88 -13.23
N GLY A 58 16.19 53.18 -13.43
CA GLY A 58 16.13 54.17 -12.35
C GLY A 58 14.88 54.05 -11.46
N ALA A 59 13.79 53.47 -11.95
CA ALA A 59 12.53 53.31 -11.23
C ALA A 59 12.39 51.96 -10.50
N LEU A 60 13.31 51.02 -10.74
CA LEU A 60 13.29 49.70 -10.12
C LEU A 60 13.93 49.73 -8.72
N PRO A 61 13.31 49.12 -7.70
CA PRO A 61 13.91 49.04 -6.36
C PRO A 61 15.20 48.24 -6.46
N ALA A 62 16.30 48.82 -5.94
CA ALA A 62 17.61 48.20 -5.94
C ALA A 62 17.51 46.76 -5.38
N ASN A 63 17.89 45.79 -6.20
CA ASN A 63 17.86 44.38 -5.84
C ASN A 63 18.77 44.19 -4.63
N LYS A 64 18.17 44.00 -3.45
CA LYS A 64 18.93 43.70 -2.22
C LYS A 64 19.61 42.36 -2.47
N SER A 65 20.90 42.42 -2.80
CA SER A 65 21.77 41.25 -2.80
C SER A 65 21.62 40.55 -1.45
N TYR A 66 20.90 39.44 -1.45
CA TYR A 66 20.88 38.53 -0.31
C TYR A 66 22.30 37.99 -0.19
N ARG A 67 23.06 38.54 0.75
CA ARG A 67 24.31 37.94 1.22
C ARG A 67 23.96 36.51 1.63
N TYR A 68 24.33 35.55 0.80
CA TYR A 68 24.41 34.16 1.23
C TYR A 68 25.37 34.14 2.41
N ILE A 69 24.81 33.97 3.61
CA ILE A 69 25.58 33.68 4.79
C ILE A 69 26.25 32.35 4.47
N PHE A 70 27.55 32.39 4.19
CA PHE A 70 28.38 31.20 4.07
C PHE A 70 28.30 30.47 5.41
N PHE A 71 27.36 29.53 5.52
CA PHE A 71 27.31 28.61 6.63
C PHE A 71 28.63 27.86 6.64
N ASN A 72 29.38 28.07 7.73
CA ASN A 72 30.70 27.54 7.97
C ASN A 72 30.72 26.04 7.63
N SER A 73 31.73 25.58 6.88
CA SER A 73 31.81 24.22 6.29
C SER A 73 31.54 23.10 7.31
N PHE A 74 31.84 23.35 8.59
CA PHE A 74 31.51 22.48 9.72
C PHE A 74 30.01 22.13 9.86
N TRP A 75 29.09 23.06 9.59
CA TRP A 75 27.65 22.79 9.69
C TRP A 75 27.14 21.87 8.57
N ARG A 76 27.78 21.91 7.39
CA ARG A 76 27.48 20.98 6.29
C ARG A 76 27.90 19.55 6.63
N GLN A 77 29.05 19.39 7.30
CA GLN A 77 29.54 18.08 7.73
C GLN A 77 28.67 17.49 8.85
N ALA A 78 28.25 18.31 9.82
CA ALA A 78 27.36 17.87 10.89
C ALA A 78 25.99 17.41 10.37
N ALA A 79 25.41 18.14 9.40
CA ALA A 79 24.14 17.76 8.78
C ALA A 79 24.25 16.43 8.01
N ALA A 80 25.35 16.21 7.29
CA ALA A 80 25.57 14.98 6.54
C ALA A 80 25.69 13.75 7.46
N ALA A 81 26.42 13.87 8.58
CA ALA A 81 26.55 12.79 9.56
C ALA A 81 25.20 12.41 10.20
N LEU A 82 24.35 13.40 10.48
CA LEU A 82 23.03 13.19 11.07
C LEU A 82 22.08 12.48 10.09
N LEU A 83 22.13 12.84 8.80
CA LEU A 83 21.33 12.17 7.76
C LEU A 83 21.76 10.71 7.54
N VAL A 84 23.07 10.43 7.54
CA VAL A 84 23.57 9.05 7.44
C VAL A 84 23.20 8.23 8.67
N GLY A 85 23.27 8.83 9.87
CA GLY A 85 22.82 8.20 11.11
C GLY A 85 21.33 7.86 11.09
N LEU A 86 20.48 8.80 10.67
CA LEU A 86 19.03 8.58 10.52
C LEU A 86 18.72 7.51 9.48
N ALA A 87 19.39 7.51 8.33
CA ALA A 87 19.23 6.49 7.30
C ALA A 87 19.66 5.10 7.83
N GLY A 88 20.75 5.03 8.59
CA GLY A 88 21.20 3.80 9.24
C GLY A 88 20.19 3.27 10.26
N VAL A 89 19.64 4.13 11.12
CA VAL A 89 18.61 3.76 12.09
C VAL A 89 17.32 3.32 11.40
N LEU A 90 16.90 4.01 10.33
CA LEU A 90 15.73 3.62 9.54
C LEU A 90 15.92 2.26 8.87
N LEU A 91 17.07 2.02 8.22
CA LEU A 91 17.38 0.73 7.59
C LEU A 91 17.46 -0.39 8.63
N TYR A 92 18.06 -0.12 9.79
CA TYR A 92 18.10 -1.08 10.90
C TYR A 92 16.70 -1.39 11.44
N SER A 93 15.84 -0.39 11.59
CA SER A 93 14.46 -0.58 12.08
C SER A 93 13.57 -1.30 11.07
N ILE A 94 13.77 -1.10 9.76
CA ILE A 94 13.02 -1.80 8.71
C ILE A 94 13.44 -3.28 8.65
N ASN A 95 14.73 -3.58 8.81
CA ASN A 95 15.22 -4.96 8.82
C ASN A 95 14.92 -5.68 10.13
N ASN A 96 14.86 -4.95 11.24
CA ASN A 96 14.51 -5.50 12.56
C ASN A 96 13.08 -5.14 12.96
N LYS A 97 12.13 -5.25 12.02
CA LYS A 97 10.73 -5.36 12.44
C LYS A 97 10.68 -6.50 13.47
N PRO A 98 10.17 -6.27 14.69
CA PRO A 98 9.95 -7.37 15.60
C PRO A 98 9.02 -8.33 14.87
N VAL A 99 9.53 -9.52 14.56
CA VAL A 99 8.71 -10.62 14.12
C VAL A 99 7.80 -10.90 15.31
N THR A 100 6.64 -10.26 15.35
CA THR A 100 5.60 -10.57 16.33
C THR A 100 5.28 -12.02 16.11
N SER A 101 5.80 -12.88 16.99
CA SER A 101 5.46 -14.29 17.06
C SER A 101 3.99 -14.38 17.38
N GLU A 102 3.17 -14.38 16.32
CA GLU A 102 1.75 -14.60 16.38
C GLU A 102 1.54 -16.10 16.59
N ILE A 103 1.89 -16.57 17.79
CA ILE A 103 1.58 -17.91 18.26
C ILE A 103 0.09 -17.90 18.58
N ILE A 104 -0.67 -18.72 17.86
CA ILE A 104 -2.11 -18.84 18.05
C ILE A 104 -2.36 -20.15 18.79
N VAL A 105 -2.70 -20.06 20.07
CA VAL A 105 -3.06 -21.21 20.91
C VAL A 105 -4.57 -21.30 21.03
N ILE A 106 -5.15 -22.45 20.70
CA ILE A 106 -6.58 -22.68 20.75
C ILE A 106 -6.85 -24.02 21.42
N ASN A 107 -7.59 -23.97 22.53
CA ASN A 107 -8.08 -25.16 23.21
C ASN A 107 -9.58 -25.30 22.97
N ASN A 108 -10.01 -26.49 22.57
CA ASN A 108 -11.41 -26.91 22.54
C ASN A 108 -11.65 -27.92 23.68
N GLU A 109 -11.98 -27.38 24.86
CA GLU A 109 -12.31 -28.16 26.05
C GLU A 109 -13.73 -28.74 26.00
N SER A 110 -14.49 -28.47 24.94
CA SER A 110 -15.86 -28.97 24.84
C SER A 110 -15.88 -30.48 24.60
N ASN A 111 -16.95 -31.12 25.05
CA ASN A 111 -17.14 -32.57 24.91
C ASN A 111 -17.81 -32.96 23.58
N SER A 112 -18.48 -32.03 22.90
CA SER A 112 -19.36 -32.36 21.77
C SER A 112 -19.41 -31.31 20.66
N ILE A 113 -18.78 -30.14 20.82
CA ILE A 113 -18.95 -29.02 19.88
C ILE A 113 -17.61 -28.72 19.21
N ASN A 114 -17.62 -28.53 17.89
CA ASN A 114 -16.42 -28.08 17.19
C ASN A 114 -16.17 -26.60 17.45
N LYS A 115 -14.89 -26.23 17.58
CA LYS A 115 -14.49 -24.83 17.73
C LYS A 115 -13.91 -24.35 16.41
N ASP A 116 -14.67 -23.48 15.74
CA ASP A 116 -14.26 -22.88 14.49
C ASP A 116 -13.51 -21.57 14.74
N LEU A 117 -12.37 -21.42 14.07
CA LEU A 117 -11.61 -20.18 14.02
C LEU A 117 -11.47 -19.72 12.57
N HIS A 118 -11.96 -18.51 12.32
CA HIS A 118 -11.77 -17.82 11.06
C HIS A 118 -10.69 -16.77 11.20
N THR A 119 -9.51 -17.08 10.68
CA THR A 119 -8.40 -16.13 10.61
C THR A 119 -8.26 -15.63 9.18
N GLY A 120 -7.59 -14.48 9.00
CA GLY A 120 -7.38 -13.86 7.68
C GLY A 120 -6.88 -14.84 6.61
N ASN A 121 -5.95 -15.73 6.98
CA ASN A 121 -5.26 -16.63 6.06
C ASN A 121 -5.77 -18.09 6.07
N PHE A 122 -6.51 -18.51 7.10
CA PHE A 122 -6.96 -19.89 7.27
C PHE A 122 -8.29 -19.97 8.01
N ASN A 123 -9.08 -20.98 7.66
CA ASN A 123 -10.22 -21.44 8.46
C ASN A 123 -9.80 -22.73 9.14
N LEU A 124 -9.99 -22.81 10.45
CA LEU A 124 -9.66 -23.98 11.25
C LEU A 124 -10.92 -24.45 11.98
N SER A 125 -11.14 -25.76 12.05
CA SER A 125 -12.16 -26.39 12.89
C SER A 125 -11.49 -27.42 13.78
N LEU A 126 -11.63 -27.25 15.10
CA LEU A 126 -11.09 -28.17 16.11
C LEU A 126 -12.19 -29.08 16.64
N ALA A 127 -11.95 -30.40 16.60
CA ALA A 127 -12.86 -31.38 17.16
C ALA A 127 -12.95 -31.25 18.71
N PRO A 128 -13.94 -31.89 19.36
CA PRO A 128 -14.04 -31.88 20.81
C PRO A 128 -12.80 -32.48 21.46
N LYS A 129 -12.40 -31.94 22.62
CA LYS A 129 -11.18 -32.33 23.36
C LYS A 129 -9.90 -32.26 22.52
N SER A 130 -9.80 -31.28 21.64
CA SER A 130 -8.63 -31.06 20.79
C SER A 130 -8.02 -29.68 21.03
N ASN A 131 -6.71 -29.57 20.85
CA ASN A 131 -5.97 -28.32 20.97
C ASN A 131 -5.01 -28.14 19.81
N VAL A 132 -4.70 -26.89 19.50
CA VAL A 132 -3.69 -26.54 18.49
C VAL A 132 -2.90 -25.31 18.94
N GLU A 133 -1.65 -25.29 18.54
CA GLU A 133 -0.73 -24.18 18.61
C GLU A 133 -0.15 -23.97 17.20
N ILE A 134 -0.39 -22.79 16.63
CA ILE A 134 0.13 -22.42 15.31
C ILE A 134 1.20 -21.36 15.53
N ASP A 135 2.44 -21.71 15.22
CA ASP A 135 3.55 -20.75 15.15
C ASP A 135 3.77 -20.35 13.68
N ARG A 136 3.33 -19.12 13.36
CA ARG A 136 3.47 -18.56 12.01
C ARG A 136 4.92 -18.27 11.61
N ASN A 137 5.83 -18.11 12.56
CA ASN A 137 7.22 -17.78 12.27
C ASN A 137 8.00 -19.02 11.86
N SER A 138 7.82 -20.10 12.62
CA SER A 138 8.46 -21.38 12.29
C SER A 138 7.71 -22.15 11.20
N GLY A 139 6.47 -21.76 10.91
CA GLY A 139 5.59 -22.53 10.03
C GLY A 139 5.26 -23.89 10.63
N ARG A 140 5.13 -23.96 11.96
CA ARG A 140 4.84 -25.19 12.70
C ARG A 140 3.43 -25.15 13.26
N ILE A 141 2.73 -26.27 13.13
CA ILE A 141 1.40 -26.49 13.70
C ILE A 141 1.51 -27.68 14.64
N ASP A 142 1.44 -27.43 15.93
CA ASP A 142 1.43 -28.46 16.95
C ASP A 142 -0.02 -28.69 17.37
N PHE A 143 -0.53 -29.91 17.30
CA PHE A 143 -1.91 -30.19 17.67
C PHE A 143 -2.04 -31.51 18.44
N CYS A 144 -3.13 -31.61 19.20
CA CYS A 144 -3.54 -32.86 19.83
C CYS A 144 -5.02 -33.11 19.58
N GLY A 145 -5.36 -34.35 19.22
CA GLY A 145 -6.71 -34.76 18.84
C GLY A 145 -6.95 -34.68 17.33
N ALA A 146 -8.01 -33.99 16.91
CA ALA A 146 -8.41 -33.88 15.51
C ALA A 146 -8.68 -32.44 15.11
N MET A 147 -8.17 -32.03 13.95
CA MET A 147 -8.42 -30.71 13.38
C MET A 147 -8.62 -30.77 11.87
N MET A 148 -9.42 -29.84 11.36
CA MET A 148 -9.56 -29.56 9.94
C MET A 148 -9.05 -28.15 9.65
N ILE A 149 -8.19 -28.01 8.65
CA ILE A 149 -7.63 -26.74 8.21
C ILE A 149 -7.89 -26.51 6.72
N LYS A 150 -8.34 -25.29 6.41
CA LYS A 150 -8.51 -24.79 5.06
C LYS A 150 -7.68 -23.53 4.86
N SER A 151 -6.66 -23.61 4.02
CA SER A 151 -5.83 -22.45 3.70
C SER A 151 -6.45 -21.60 2.58
N LYS A 152 -6.36 -20.27 2.71
CA LYS A 152 -6.77 -19.32 1.65
C LYS A 152 -5.64 -19.04 0.65
N MET A 153 -4.45 -19.59 0.88
CA MET A 153 -3.24 -19.43 0.06
C MET A 153 -2.38 -20.70 0.08
N ASP A 154 -1.46 -20.84 -0.87
CA ASP A 154 -0.51 -21.96 -0.85
C ASP A 154 0.54 -21.73 0.23
N VAL A 155 0.63 -22.64 1.19
CA VAL A 155 1.52 -22.53 2.36
C VAL A 155 2.09 -23.89 2.73
N GLU A 156 3.35 -23.91 3.11
CA GLU A 156 4.03 -25.10 3.63
C GLU A 156 4.08 -25.01 5.14
N PHE A 157 3.52 -26.02 5.81
CA PHE A 157 3.55 -26.15 7.26
C PHE A 157 4.18 -27.48 7.65
N THR A 158 4.88 -27.46 8.78
CA THR A 158 5.28 -28.69 9.48
C THR A 158 4.21 -28.97 10.53
N ILE A 159 3.42 -30.03 10.34
CA ILE A 159 2.38 -30.42 11.28
C ILE A 159 2.97 -31.47 12.22
N GLN A 160 2.79 -31.30 13.53
CA GLN A 160 3.27 -32.22 14.58
C GLN A 160 2.13 -32.59 15.52
N GLY A 161 2.05 -33.87 15.89
CA GLY A 161 1.08 -34.36 16.86
C GLY A 161 1.71 -34.46 18.25
N THR A 162 1.47 -33.49 19.14
CA THR A 162 2.09 -33.46 20.49
C THR A 162 1.04 -33.68 21.58
N CYS A 163 0.44 -34.88 21.63
CA CYS A 163 -0.49 -35.26 22.70
C CYS A 163 0.22 -35.74 23.97
N THR A 164 1.46 -36.19 23.86
CA THR A 164 2.36 -36.62 24.93
C THR A 164 3.64 -35.79 24.84
N ASP A 165 4.36 -35.61 25.96
CA ASP A 165 5.54 -34.73 26.07
C ASP A 165 6.72 -35.12 25.14
N GLU A 166 6.60 -36.21 24.40
CA GLU A 166 7.55 -36.63 23.39
C GLU A 166 7.18 -36.00 22.04
N LYS A 167 8.08 -35.16 21.53
CA LYS A 167 7.96 -34.50 20.22
C LYS A 167 8.07 -35.55 19.11
N GLU A 168 6.95 -36.19 18.80
CA GLU A 168 6.87 -37.17 17.72
C GLU A 168 6.84 -36.49 16.34
N HIS A 169 7.24 -37.29 15.36
CA HIS A 169 7.52 -36.95 13.97
C HIS A 169 6.58 -35.89 13.39
N GLY A 170 7.17 -34.77 12.96
CA GLY A 170 6.48 -33.74 12.23
C GLY A 170 6.54 -33.98 10.73
N ASP A 171 5.39 -34.01 10.07
CA ASP A 171 5.31 -34.12 8.62
C ASP A 171 5.20 -32.73 7.99
N LYS A 172 6.07 -32.48 7.01
CA LYS A 172 5.98 -31.29 6.16
C LYS A 172 4.90 -31.52 5.12
N ILE A 173 3.84 -30.73 5.18
CA ILE A 173 2.76 -30.75 4.21
C ILE A 173 2.62 -29.39 3.54
N LYS A 174 2.35 -29.43 2.23
CA LYS A 174 2.00 -28.25 1.45
C LYS A 174 0.49 -28.15 1.37
N LEU A 175 -0.09 -27.23 2.11
CA LEU A 175 -1.51 -26.92 2.06
C LEU A 175 -1.77 -26.07 0.81
N LYS A 176 -2.50 -26.63 -0.15
CA LYS A 176 -2.93 -25.88 -1.33
C LYS A 176 -4.12 -24.99 -1.02
N LYS A 177 -4.18 -23.85 -1.71
CA LYS A 177 -5.25 -22.88 -1.61
C LYS A 177 -6.62 -23.51 -1.85
N GLY A 178 -7.54 -23.30 -0.91
CA GLY A 178 -8.94 -23.68 -1.03
C GLY A 178 -9.25 -25.15 -0.77
N LEU A 179 -8.24 -26.00 -0.53
CA LEU A 179 -8.44 -27.39 -0.16
C LEU A 179 -8.59 -27.54 1.36
N ASN A 180 -9.41 -28.51 1.76
CA ASN A 180 -9.61 -28.89 3.14
C ASN A 180 -8.67 -30.06 3.47
N TYR A 181 -7.89 -29.90 4.53
CA TYR A 181 -7.00 -30.92 5.07
C TYR A 181 -7.46 -31.29 6.46
N ILE A 182 -7.43 -32.58 6.77
CA ILE A 182 -7.78 -33.15 8.06
C ILE A 182 -6.50 -33.72 8.65
N ALA A 183 -6.15 -33.28 9.85
CA ALA A 183 -5.02 -33.77 10.61
C ALA A 183 -5.54 -34.48 11.87
N LEU A 184 -5.02 -35.68 12.10
CA LEU A 184 -5.45 -36.57 13.17
C LEU A 184 -4.23 -37.08 13.89
N ASN A 185 -4.26 -36.97 15.20
CA ASN A 185 -3.33 -37.65 16.05
C ASN A 185 -4.04 -38.87 16.64
N TYR A 186 -3.72 -40.07 16.13
CA TYR A 186 -4.34 -41.31 16.56
C TYR A 186 -3.36 -42.14 17.38
N ALA A 187 -3.72 -42.44 18.62
CA ALA A 187 -3.02 -43.42 19.44
C ALA A 187 -3.76 -44.76 19.39
N GLY A 188 -3.11 -45.80 18.88
CA GLY A 188 -3.57 -47.17 19.06
C GLY A 188 -3.47 -47.60 20.53
N PRO A 189 -4.25 -48.60 20.99
CA PRO A 189 -4.06 -49.14 22.33
C PRO A 189 -2.69 -49.81 22.44
N GLY A 190 -1.70 -49.08 23.00
CA GLY A 190 -0.34 -49.57 23.27
C GLY A 190 0.73 -49.18 22.25
N GLU A 191 0.45 -48.30 21.29
CA GLU A 191 1.41 -47.82 20.30
C GLU A 191 1.63 -46.30 20.36
N ALA A 192 2.75 -45.86 19.78
CA ALA A 192 3.11 -44.46 19.58
C ALA A 192 2.01 -43.72 18.81
N THR A 193 1.89 -42.42 19.04
CA THR A 193 0.87 -41.58 18.41
C THR A 193 1.22 -41.39 16.94
N GLU A 194 0.39 -41.90 16.03
CA GLU A 194 0.62 -41.73 14.60
C GLU A 194 -0.10 -40.48 14.09
N LEU A 195 0.66 -39.64 13.39
CA LEU A 195 0.17 -38.46 12.70
C LEU A 195 -0.38 -38.85 11.33
N LEU A 196 -1.66 -38.56 11.08
CA LEU A 196 -2.29 -38.74 9.78
C LEU A 196 -2.79 -37.40 9.25
N VAL A 197 -2.23 -36.94 8.14
CA VAL A 197 -2.65 -35.70 7.45
C VAL A 197 -3.13 -36.01 6.04
N LEU A 198 -4.39 -35.67 5.75
CA LEU A 198 -5.07 -36.08 4.53
C LEU A 198 -5.85 -34.92 3.93
N GLU A 199 -6.02 -34.91 2.62
CA GLU A 199 -7.05 -34.10 1.98
C GLU A 199 -8.43 -34.72 2.24
N GLU A 200 -9.46 -33.90 2.47
CA GLU A 200 -10.84 -34.37 2.69
C GLU A 200 -11.33 -35.30 1.57
N LYS A 201 -10.95 -35.02 0.32
CA LYS A 201 -11.32 -35.86 -0.84
C LYS A 201 -10.68 -37.26 -0.78
N SER A 202 -9.59 -37.43 -0.05
CA SER A 202 -8.89 -38.69 0.14
C SER A 202 -9.48 -39.55 1.27
N LEU A 203 -10.50 -39.06 2.00
CA LEU A 203 -11.22 -39.81 3.04
C LEU A 203 -11.84 -41.11 2.51
N MET A 204 -12.12 -41.19 1.20
CA MET A 204 -12.67 -42.40 0.57
C MET A 204 -11.71 -43.59 0.61
N GLY A 205 -10.40 -43.36 0.78
CA GLY A 205 -9.39 -44.40 0.91
C GLY A 205 -9.20 -44.93 2.33
N LEU A 206 -9.88 -44.35 3.33
CA LEU A 206 -9.70 -44.73 4.73
C LEU A 206 -10.49 -45.98 5.12
N PRO A 207 -10.02 -46.73 6.13
CA PRO A 207 -10.80 -47.80 6.74
C PRO A 207 -12.19 -47.31 7.20
N PRO A 208 -13.25 -48.12 7.06
CA PRO A 208 -14.63 -47.69 7.34
C PRO A 208 -14.85 -47.12 8.75
N LEU A 209 -14.13 -47.63 9.75
CA LEU A 209 -14.23 -47.15 11.13
C LEU A 209 -13.67 -45.73 11.29
N MET A 210 -12.49 -45.45 10.72
CA MET A 210 -11.90 -44.11 10.75
C MET A 210 -12.74 -43.12 9.95
N LYS A 211 -13.19 -43.52 8.75
CA LYS A 211 -14.07 -42.70 7.93
C LYS A 211 -15.32 -42.27 8.70
N ARG A 212 -16.01 -43.21 9.35
CA ARG A 212 -17.23 -42.93 10.10
C ARG A 212 -16.99 -41.96 11.26
N GLN A 213 -15.87 -42.12 11.99
CA GLN A 213 -15.51 -41.21 13.07
C GLN A 213 -15.25 -39.78 12.56
N LEU A 214 -14.60 -39.63 11.41
CA LEU A 214 -14.29 -38.31 10.84
C LEU A 214 -15.53 -37.62 10.29
N MET A 215 -16.40 -38.36 9.61
CA MET A 215 -17.67 -37.84 9.11
C MET A 215 -18.57 -37.36 10.27
N ASP A 216 -18.66 -38.14 11.35
CA ASP A 216 -19.45 -37.76 12.54
C ASP A 216 -18.85 -36.55 13.29
N ARG A 217 -17.53 -36.45 13.36
CA ARG A 217 -16.84 -35.36 14.09
C ARG A 217 -16.87 -34.04 13.35
N PHE A 218 -16.86 -34.03 12.01
CA PHE A 218 -16.76 -32.82 11.20
C PHE A 218 -18.01 -32.50 10.39
N ASP A 219 -19.08 -33.29 10.54
CA ASP A 219 -20.36 -33.14 9.84
C ASP A 219 -20.20 -33.08 8.30
N ILE A 220 -19.39 -34.02 7.77
CA ILE A 220 -19.05 -34.17 6.34
C ILE A 220 -19.48 -35.53 5.78
#